data_AF-A0A1J4T5K2-F1
#
_entry.id   AF-A0A1J4T5K2-F1
#
_cell.length_a   1.000
_cell.length_b   1.000
_cell.length_c   1.000
_cell.angle_alpha   90.00
_cell.angle_beta   90.00
_cell.angle_gamma   90.00
#
_symmetry.space_group_name_H-M   'P 1'
#
loop_
_entity.id
_entity.type
_entity.pdbx_description
1 polymer ?
#
loop_
_entity_poly.entity_id
_entity_poly.type
_entity_poly.pdbx_seq_one_letter_code
_entity_poly.pdbx_strand_id
1 'polypeptide(L)'
;MGEPPRHRVLEALSQRGATLHELEYEDLALTTRGLRLVRHAAMDVLRRFFSVEAADVPPARALALFLDRVFWDEQTGGLLLCADFPGQSFCLPLPRDLWGLRVRAGYSQ
;
A
#
# COMPACT_ATOMS: atom_id res chain seq x y z
N MET A 1 4.76 18.65 18.69
CA MET A 1 5.63 17.58 18.20
C MET A 1 4.76 16.32 18.13
N GLY A 2 4.07 16.10 17.01
CA GLY A 2 3.17 14.95 16.86
C GLY A 2 3.98 13.73 16.45
N GLU A 3 3.68 12.56 17.03
CA GLU A 3 4.26 11.29 16.58
C GLU A 3 4.12 11.14 15.06
N PRO A 4 5.14 10.56 14.39
CA PRO A 4 5.04 10.29 12.97
C PRO A 4 3.86 9.33 12.73
N PRO A 5 3.01 9.58 11.72
CA PRO A 5 1.84 8.75 11.42
C PRO A 5 2.15 7.25 11.35
N ARG A 6 3.40 6.90 10.99
CA ARG A 6 3.97 5.55 10.98
C ARG A 6 3.71 4.74 12.25
N HIS A 7 4.02 5.32 13.41
CA HIS A 7 3.93 4.59 14.68
C HIS A 7 2.47 4.27 15.00
N ARG A 8 1.56 5.21 14.74
CA ARG A 8 0.13 5.04 15.05
C ARG A 8 -0.56 3.98 14.19
N VAL A 9 -0.20 3.87 12.91
CA VAL A 9 -0.78 2.83 12.03
C VAL A 9 -0.32 1.45 12.47
N LEU A 10 0.99 1.27 12.70
CA LEU A 10 1.54 0.00 13.17
C LEU A 10 1.02 -0.35 14.57
N GLU A 11 0.90 0.62 15.47
CA GLU A 11 0.39 0.41 16.82
C GLU A 11 -1.09 0.04 16.80
N ALA A 12 -1.95 0.73 16.03
CA ALA A 12 -3.36 0.42 15.92
C ALA A 12 -3.64 -0.97 15.32
N LEU A 13 -2.77 -1.46 14.43
CA LEU A 13 -2.88 -2.79 13.83
C LEU A 13 -2.27 -3.87 14.71
N SER A 14 -1.17 -3.58 15.40
CA SER A 14 -0.57 -4.45 16.42
C SER A 14 -1.51 -4.65 17.61
N GLN A 15 -2.26 -3.62 18.01
CA GLN A 15 -3.31 -3.71 19.04
C GLN A 15 -4.45 -4.67 18.66
N ARG A 16 -4.58 -5.03 17.38
CA ARG A 16 -5.53 -6.06 16.88
C ARG A 16 -4.90 -7.45 16.79
N GLY A 17 -3.65 -7.61 17.24
CA GLY A 17 -2.92 -8.88 17.22
C GLY A 17 -2.39 -9.27 15.84
N ALA A 18 -2.39 -8.37 14.86
CA ALA A 18 -1.84 -8.65 13.53
C ALA A 18 -0.31 -8.48 13.52
N THR A 19 0.42 -9.50 13.08
CA THR A 19 1.86 -9.42 12.83
C THR A 19 2.09 -8.87 11.43
N LEU A 20 2.65 -7.67 11.34
CA LEU A 20 2.92 -6.98 10.09
C LEU A 20 4.42 -6.95 9.79
N HIS A 21 4.76 -7.30 8.56
CA HIS A 21 6.12 -7.28 8.03
C HIS A 21 6.23 -6.23 6.94
N GLU A 22 7.10 -5.25 7.10
CA GLU A 22 7.33 -4.24 6.06
C GLU A 22 8.04 -4.86 4.85
N LEU A 23 7.55 -4.56 3.64
CA LEU A 23 8.11 -5.04 2.37
C LEU A 23 8.54 -3.86 1.51
N GLU A 24 9.61 -4.07 0.74
CA GLU A 24 10.00 -3.16 -0.34
C GLU A 24 9.06 -3.34 -1.54
N TYR A 25 8.61 -2.23 -2.14
CA TYR A 25 7.67 -2.32 -3.27
C TYR A 25 8.32 -2.96 -4.50
N GLU A 26 9.65 -2.86 -4.62
CA GLU A 26 10.43 -3.44 -5.71
C GLU A 26 10.31 -4.96 -5.80
N ASP A 27 10.02 -5.61 -4.67
CA ASP A 27 9.85 -7.05 -4.55
C ASP A 27 8.40 -7.50 -4.78
N LEU A 28 7.47 -6.57 -5.03
CA LEU A 28 6.06 -6.87 -5.24
C LEU A 28 5.69 -7.00 -6.72
N ALA A 29 4.87 -8.00 -7.00
CA ALA A 29 4.16 -8.15 -8.26
C ALA A 29 2.65 -8.02 -7.99
N LEU A 30 2.00 -7.03 -8.61
CA LEU A 30 0.55 -6.89 -8.56
C LEU A 30 -0.08 -7.54 -9.79
N THR A 31 -1.18 -8.26 -9.59
CA THR A 31 -2.05 -8.69 -10.70
C THR A 31 -2.67 -7.46 -11.37
N THR A 32 -3.16 -7.59 -12.61
CA THR A 32 -3.90 -6.50 -13.27
C THR A 32 -5.11 -6.04 -12.46
N ARG A 33 -5.77 -6.96 -11.75
CA ARG A 33 -6.90 -6.64 -10.87
C ARG A 33 -6.43 -5.88 -9.62
N GLY A 34 -5.33 -6.31 -9.00
CA GLY A 34 -4.70 -5.60 -7.89
C GLY A 34 -4.30 -4.17 -8.29
N LEU A 35 -3.64 -4.01 -9.44
CA LEU A 35 -3.24 -2.71 -9.97
C LEU A 35 -4.43 -1.75 -10.13
N ARG A 36 -5.55 -2.24 -10.69
CA ARG A 36 -6.77 -1.43 -10.85
C ARG A 36 -7.36 -1.01 -9.51
N LEU A 37 -7.35 -1.91 -8.52
CA LEU A 37 -7.85 -1.63 -7.17
C LEU A 37 -7.03 -0.54 -6.50
N VAL A 38 -5.69 -0.66 -6.52
CA VAL A 38 -4.79 0.37 -5.98
C VAL A 38 -5.00 1.71 -6.68
N ARG A 39 -5.09 1.71 -8.01
CA ARG A 39 -5.35 2.93 -8.77
C ARG A 39 -6.68 3.59 -8.39
N HIS A 40 -7.76 2.82 -8.26
CA HIS A 40 -9.06 3.37 -7.88
C HIS A 40 -9.03 3.98 -6.49
N ALA A 41 -8.48 3.28 -5.51
CA ALA A 41 -8.34 3.79 -4.15
C ALA A 41 -7.52 5.08 -4.10
N ALA A 42 -6.41 5.15 -4.84
CA ALA A 42 -5.60 6.36 -4.98
C ALA A 42 -6.38 7.53 -5.55
N MET A 43 -7.15 7.29 -6.62
CA MET A 43 -7.98 8.34 -7.21
C MET A 43 -9.09 8.81 -6.27
N ASP A 44 -9.69 7.90 -5.50
CA ASP A 44 -10.72 8.25 -4.52
C ASP A 44 -10.15 9.13 -3.40
N VAL A 45 -8.95 8.81 -2.91
CA VAL A 45 -8.25 9.65 -1.92
C VAL A 45 -7.93 11.03 -2.52
N LEU A 46 -7.35 11.08 -3.72
CA LEU A 46 -6.98 12.33 -4.38
C LEU A 46 -8.19 13.24 -4.65
N ARG A 47 -9.29 12.69 -5.15
CA ARG A 47 -10.52 13.44 -5.41
C ARG A 47 -11.13 13.96 -4.13
N ARG A 48 -11.25 13.10 -3.10
CA ARG A 48 -11.97 13.43 -1.88
C ARG A 48 -11.22 14.39 -0.97
N PHE A 49 -9.90 14.27 -0.89
CA PHE A 49 -9.10 15.02 0.09
C PHE A 49 -8.24 16.12 -0.54
N PHE A 50 -7.96 16.05 -1.85
CA PHE A 50 -7.07 16.99 -2.54
C PHE A 50 -7.73 17.70 -3.73
N SER A 51 -9.02 17.44 -4.00
CA SER A 51 -9.78 18.04 -5.12
C SER A 51 -9.08 17.89 -6.48
N VAL A 52 -8.35 16.78 -6.69
CA VAL A 52 -7.64 16.51 -7.93
C VAL A 52 -8.54 15.72 -8.88
N GLU A 53 -8.66 16.17 -10.13
CA GLU A 53 -9.42 15.47 -11.15
C GLU A 53 -8.65 14.28 -11.74
N ALA A 54 -9.37 13.24 -12.16
CA ALA A 54 -8.72 12.03 -12.66
C ALA A 54 -7.97 12.21 -13.98
N ALA A 55 -8.35 13.20 -14.77
CA ALA A 55 -7.65 13.54 -16.01
C ALA A 55 -6.23 14.06 -15.75
N ASP A 56 -5.98 14.63 -14.57
CA ASP A 56 -4.74 15.32 -14.24
C ASP A 56 -3.71 14.40 -13.56
N VAL A 57 -4.07 13.16 -13.26
CA VAL A 57 -3.22 12.21 -12.53
C VAL A 57 -2.78 11.08 -13.44
N PRO A 58 -1.49 11.03 -13.81
CA PRO A 58 -0.94 9.89 -14.52
C PRO A 58 -1.15 8.61 -13.71
N PRO A 59 -1.54 7.48 -14.33
CA PRO A 59 -1.80 6.22 -13.63
C PRO A 59 -0.63 5.76 -12.74
N ALA A 60 0.61 5.96 -13.18
CA ALA A 60 1.81 5.63 -12.41
C ALA A 60 1.90 6.45 -11.11
N ARG A 61 1.48 7.71 -11.14
CA ARG A 61 1.51 8.59 -9.97
C ARG A 61 0.40 8.26 -8.97
N ALA A 62 -0.76 7.83 -9.46
CA ALA A 62 -1.82 7.32 -8.60
C ALA A 62 -1.34 6.06 -7.84
N LEU A 63 -0.66 5.15 -8.53
CA LEU A 63 -0.11 3.95 -7.89
C LEU A 63 0.96 4.28 -6.85
N ALA A 64 1.89 5.19 -7.17
CA ALA A 64 2.99 5.57 -6.30
C ALA A 64 2.55 6.04 -4.90
N LEU A 65 1.35 6.64 -4.78
CA LEU A 65 0.79 7.08 -3.49
C LEU A 65 0.80 6.00 -2.41
N PHE A 66 0.59 4.75 -2.80
CA PHE A 66 0.41 3.63 -1.88
C PHE A 66 1.60 2.66 -1.87
N LEU A 67 2.62 2.91 -2.69
CA LEU A 67 3.78 2.01 -2.82
C LEU A 67 4.93 2.36 -1.86
N ASP A 68 4.92 3.54 -1.25
CA ASP A 68 5.96 3.94 -0.30
C ASP A 68 5.94 3.13 0.99
N ARG A 69 4.78 2.56 1.38
CA ARG A 69 4.64 1.74 2.58
C ARG A 69 3.78 0.53 2.34
N VAL A 70 4.42 -0.63 2.33
CA VAL A 70 3.75 -1.89 2.13
C VAL A 70 4.01 -2.81 3.31
N PHE A 71 2.95 -3.35 3.88
CA PHE A 71 3.03 -4.30 4.98
C PHE A 71 2.38 -5.61 4.56
N TRP A 72 3.08 -6.73 4.71
CA TRP A 72 2.50 -8.04 4.64
C TRP A 72 1.92 -8.44 6.00
N ASP A 73 0.66 -8.85 5.99
CA ASP A 73 -0.01 -9.42 7.15
C ASP A 73 0.16 -10.94 7.15
N GLU A 74 0.89 -11.43 8.16
CA GLU A 74 1.19 -12.84 8.32
C GLU A 74 -0.06 -13.70 8.54
N GLN A 75 -1.09 -13.15 9.18
CA GLN A 75 -2.32 -13.89 9.50
C GLN A 75 -3.20 -14.10 8.27
N THR A 76 -3.35 -13.05 7.45
CA THR A 76 -4.25 -13.09 6.29
C THR A 76 -3.54 -13.45 4.98
N GLY A 77 -2.21 -13.32 4.94
CA GLY A 77 -1.46 -13.34 3.69
C GLY A 77 -1.72 -12.11 2.80
N GLY A 78 -2.47 -11.11 3.29
CA GLY A 78 -2.78 -9.89 2.56
C GLY A 78 -1.63 -8.88 2.62
N LEU A 79 -1.73 -7.85 1.78
CA LEU A 79 -0.95 -6.63 1.98
C LEU A 79 -1.81 -5.54 2.57
N LEU A 80 -1.16 -4.62 3.26
CA LEU A 80 -1.68 -3.32 3.60
C LEU A 80 -0.76 -2.28 2.97
N LEU A 81 -1.30 -1.55 2.00
CA LEU A 81 -0.59 -0.48 1.30
C LEU A 81 -1.00 0.84 1.93
N CYS A 82 -0.08 1.63 2.46
CA CYS A 82 -0.41 2.87 3.16
C CYS A 82 0.18 4.10 2.45
N ALA A 83 -0.65 5.13 2.34
CA ALA A 83 -0.28 6.47 1.87
C ALA A 83 -0.29 7.42 3.06
N ASP A 84 0.84 8.08 3.31
CA ASP A 84 0.96 9.08 4.37
C ASP A 84 0.81 10.49 3.81
N PHE A 85 -0.07 11.26 4.45
CA PHE A 85 -0.25 12.68 4.20
C PHE A 85 -0.01 13.47 5.49
N PRO A 86 0.23 14.79 5.41
CA PRO A 86 0.34 15.62 6.60
C PRO A 86 -0.93 15.48 7.47
N GLY A 87 -0.77 14.87 8.65
CA GLY A 87 -1.83 14.71 9.64
C GLY A 87 -2.78 13.51 9.44
N GLN A 88 -2.65 12.72 8.37
CA GLN A 88 -3.50 11.55 8.15
C GLN A 88 -2.80 10.46 7.32
N SER A 89 -3.15 9.20 7.59
CA SER A 89 -2.70 8.05 6.78
C SER A 89 -3.92 7.32 6.24
N PHE A 90 -3.85 6.91 4.98
CA PHE A 90 -4.85 6.03 4.38
C PHE A 90 -4.20 4.70 4.11
N CYS A 91 -4.85 3.61 4.50
CA CYS A 91 -4.35 2.27 4.25
C CYS A 91 -5.36 1.47 3.44
N LEU A 92 -4.87 0.79 2.43
CA LEU A 92 -5.61 -0.01 1.47
C LEU A 92 -5.27 -1.48 1.70
N PRO A 93 -6.22 -2.30 2.19
CA PRO A 93 -6.02 -3.74 2.25
C PRO A 93 -6.08 -4.34 0.84
N LEU A 94 -5.09 -5.16 0.52
CA LEU A 94 -5.01 -5.90 -0.73
C LEU A 94 -5.00 -7.42 -0.44
N PRO A 95 -6.08 -8.14 -0.80
CA PRO A 95 -6.19 -9.58 -0.61
C PRO A 95 -5.05 -10.38 -1.25
N ARG A 96 -4.75 -11.55 -0.67
CA ARG A 96 -3.63 -12.44 -1.07
C ARG A 96 -3.64 -12.81 -2.56
N ASP A 97 -4.80 -12.98 -3.18
CA ASP A 97 -4.95 -13.38 -4.59
C ASP A 97 -4.57 -12.27 -5.59
N LEU A 98 -4.36 -11.04 -5.11
CA LEU A 98 -4.10 -9.88 -5.97
C LEU A 98 -2.61 -9.50 -6.09
N TRP A 99 -1.73 -10.20 -5.37
CA TRP A 99 -0.30 -9.90 -5.34
C TRP A 99 0.58 -11.15 -5.21
N GLY A 100 1.89 -10.98 -5.42
CA GLY A 100 2.92 -11.96 -5.14
C GLY A 100 4.29 -11.31 -5.03
N LEU A 101 5.32 -12.11 -4.76
CA LEU A 101 6.70 -11.65 -4.77
C LEU A 101 7.30 -11.79 -6.17
N ARG A 102 8.08 -10.81 -6.56
CA ARG A 102 8.94 -10.89 -7.75
C ARG A 102 10.03 -11.91 -7.46
N VAL A 103 10.05 -12.98 -8.24
CA VAL A 103 11.18 -13.91 -8.21
C VAL A 103 12.37 -13.18 -8.85
N ARG A 104 13.33 -12.73 -8.04
CA ARG A 104 14.64 -12.39 -8.58
C ARG A 104 15.23 -13.69 -9.10
N ALA A 105 15.44 -13.78 -10.41
CA ALA A 105 16.21 -14.87 -11.00
C ALA A 105 17.67 -14.73 -10.56
N GLY A 106 17.97 -15.17 -9.34
CA GLY A 106 19.32 -15.45 -8.87
C GLY A 106 19.65 -16.87 -9.27
N TYR A 107 20.68 -17.04 -10.11
CA TYR A 107 21.24 -18.34 -10.44
C TYR A 107 21.53 -19.12 -9.16
N SER A 108 20.93 -20.30 -9.02
CA SER A 108 21.46 -21.34 -8.13
C SER A 108 22.79 -21.82 -8.71
N GLN A 109 23.87 -21.69 -7.94
CA GLN A 109 24.97 -22.66 -7.98
C GLN A 109 24.91 -23.48 -6.70
#